data_AF-A0A8T4SHP0-F1
#
_entry.id   AF-A0A8T4SHP0-F1
#
_cell.length_a   1.000
_cell.length_b   1.000
_cell.length_c   1.000
_cell.angle_alpha   90.00
_cell.angle_beta   90.00
_cell.angle_gamma   90.00
#
_symmetry.space_group_name_H-M   'P 1'
#
loop_
_entity.id
_entity.type
_entity.pdbx_description
1 polymer ?
#
loop_
_entity_poly.entity_id
_entity_poly.type
_entity_poly.pdbx_seq_one_letter_code
_entity_poly.pdbx_strand_id
1 'polypeptide(L)'
;MDRFSKICKDIKEIKIQGAENVAKAALVAYSLKPNASSIKKLISLRKTEPMVVNALNYAKKHSVDETLKLIKENERKIIENGVKLIKNGFVVYTHCHSSTVTSILIKAHKFGKKFSVFNTETRPLFQGRKTAIELAKAGIKTTMIVDDAVYIALKKADIMLIGADALMQKTALNKIGSGLFAEEAFRHKVPVYIASNSWKFSKKSVKIEERNEKEVFDERLKILKVRNPAFEAVPYKFVKGIICELGIIKPKDLAKKIKKNYLWLLKS
;
A
#
# COMPACT_ATOMS: atom_id res chain seq x y z
N MET A 1 18.24 2.56 24.64
CA MET A 1 18.30 2.12 23.22
C MET A 1 18.46 3.35 22.35
N ASP A 2 19.48 3.42 21.49
CA ASP A 2 19.70 4.58 20.60
C ASP A 2 18.56 4.76 19.58
N ARG A 3 18.42 5.96 19.00
CA ARG A 3 17.31 6.30 18.09
C ARG A 3 17.28 5.41 16.84
N PHE A 4 18.44 5.06 16.29
CA PHE A 4 18.55 4.14 15.14
C PHE A 4 17.97 2.76 15.48
N SER A 5 18.35 2.21 16.63
CA SER A 5 17.93 0.90 17.12
C SER A 5 16.45 0.87 17.47
N LYS A 6 15.92 1.98 18.02
CA LYS A 6 14.48 2.16 18.26
C LYS A 6 13.70 2.10 16.94
N ILE A 7 14.11 2.84 15.91
CA ILE A 7 13.45 2.80 14.59
C ILE A 7 13.51 1.39 13.99
N CYS A 8 14.67 0.72 14.05
CA CYS A 8 14.81 -0.65 13.57
C CYS A 8 13.84 -1.61 14.28
N LYS A 9 13.72 -1.48 15.61
CA LYS A 9 12.79 -2.26 16.43
C LYS A 9 11.34 -1.97 16.03
N ASP A 10 10.96 -0.71 15.89
CA ASP A 10 9.60 -0.30 15.58
C ASP A 10 9.16 -0.74 14.17
N ILE A 11 10.07 -0.77 13.19
CA ILE A 11 9.82 -1.37 11.86
C ILE A 11 9.60 -2.89 12.02
N LYS A 12 10.50 -3.59 12.71
CA LYS A 12 10.44 -5.06 12.87
C LYS A 12 9.19 -5.50 13.63
N GLU A 13 8.82 -4.78 14.70
CA GLU A 13 7.65 -5.03 15.54
C GLU A 13 6.36 -4.45 14.96
N ILE A 14 6.39 -3.89 13.74
CA ILE A 14 5.18 -3.50 13.02
C ILE A 14 4.45 -2.35 13.75
N LYS A 15 5.19 -1.54 14.51
CA LYS A 15 4.71 -0.26 15.04
C LYS A 15 4.74 0.82 13.96
N ILE A 16 5.73 0.73 13.07
CA ILE A 16 5.78 1.48 11.81
C ILE A 16 5.30 0.54 10.70
N GLN A 17 4.15 0.89 10.11
CA GLN A 17 3.47 0.07 9.09
C GLN A 17 3.21 0.87 7.81
N GLY A 18 3.11 0.14 6.71
CA GLY A 18 2.89 0.66 5.37
C GLY A 18 4.20 0.99 4.68
N ALA A 19 4.37 0.48 3.46
CA ALA A 19 5.66 0.51 2.74
C ALA A 19 6.29 1.91 2.62
N GLU A 20 5.48 2.96 2.50
CA GLU A 20 6.01 4.33 2.42
C GLU A 20 6.49 4.86 3.78
N ASN A 21 5.78 4.57 4.88
CA ASN A 21 6.20 4.98 6.22
C ASN A 21 7.46 4.22 6.65
N VAL A 22 7.55 2.94 6.30
CA VAL A 22 8.77 2.13 6.52
C VAL A 22 9.94 2.74 5.75
N ALA A 23 9.75 3.12 4.48
CA ALA A 23 10.80 3.78 3.69
C ALA A 23 11.22 5.14 4.30
N LYS A 24 10.27 6.00 4.68
CA LYS A 24 10.55 7.29 5.36
C LYS A 24 11.30 7.07 6.67
N ALA A 25 10.89 6.10 7.49
CA ALA A 25 11.56 5.78 8.75
C ALA A 25 12.97 5.21 8.53
N ALA A 26 13.16 4.36 7.52
CA ALA A 26 14.47 3.82 7.17
C ALA A 26 15.43 4.92 6.69
N LEU A 27 14.94 5.91 5.92
CA LEU A 27 15.73 7.08 5.53
C LEU A 27 16.19 7.89 6.76
N VAL A 28 15.29 8.12 7.73
CA VAL A 28 15.64 8.77 9.00
C VAL A 28 16.63 7.94 9.81
N ALA A 29 16.48 6.62 9.85
CA ALA A 29 17.48 5.77 10.50
C ALA A 29 18.83 5.83 9.78
N TYR A 30 18.83 5.82 8.46
CA TYR A 30 20.05 5.90 7.66
C TYR A 30 20.80 7.22 7.88
N SER A 31 20.11 8.37 8.01
CA SER A 31 20.79 9.64 8.29
C SER A 31 21.49 9.67 9.66
N LEU A 32 21.04 8.86 10.62
CA LEU A 32 21.70 8.74 11.93
C LEU A 32 22.99 7.89 11.87
N LYS A 33 23.07 6.93 10.95
CA LYS A 33 24.23 6.03 10.78
C LYS A 33 24.44 5.72 9.29
N PRO A 34 24.98 6.66 8.47
CA PRO A 34 25.00 6.55 7.02
C PRO A 34 26.14 5.66 6.50
N ASN A 35 26.03 4.35 6.72
CA ASN A 35 27.02 3.37 6.27
C ASN A 35 26.37 2.14 5.61
N ALA A 36 27.18 1.33 4.92
CA ALA A 36 26.72 0.16 4.19
C ALA A 36 26.05 -0.89 5.10
N SER A 37 26.51 -1.04 6.34
CA SER A 37 25.93 -1.96 7.33
C SER A 37 24.50 -1.55 7.70
N SER A 38 24.26 -0.25 7.91
CA SER A 38 22.93 0.28 8.18
C SER A 38 21.94 0.01 7.06
N ILE A 39 22.36 0.19 5.79
CA ILE A 39 21.51 -0.12 4.62
C ILE A 39 21.13 -1.60 4.60
N LYS A 40 22.13 -2.49 4.76
CA LYS A 40 21.90 -3.95 4.76
C LYS A 40 20.95 -4.35 5.88
N LYS A 41 21.12 -3.75 7.07
CA LYS A 41 20.24 -3.96 8.22
C LYS A 41 18.81 -3.48 7.93
N LEU A 42 18.62 -2.25 7.48
CA LEU A 42 17.30 -1.66 7.22
C LEU A 42 16.51 -2.41 6.15
N ILE A 43 17.16 -2.80 5.05
CA ILE A 43 16.55 -3.62 3.99
C ILE A 43 16.09 -4.98 4.54
N SER A 44 16.85 -5.57 5.45
CA SER A 44 16.52 -6.89 6.01
C SER A 44 15.27 -6.90 6.91
N LEU A 45 14.84 -5.75 7.42
CA LEU A 45 13.71 -5.63 8.35
C LEU A 45 12.36 -5.90 7.67
N ARG A 46 12.25 -5.60 6.37
CA ARG A 46 11.03 -5.74 5.56
C ARG A 46 11.37 -6.14 4.13
N LYS A 47 11.68 -7.43 3.94
CA LYS A 47 12.07 -7.97 2.61
C LYS A 47 10.97 -7.85 1.55
N THR A 48 9.73 -7.61 1.97
CA THR A 48 8.53 -7.56 1.12
C THR A 48 8.19 -6.17 0.60
N GLU A 49 8.98 -5.15 0.94
CA GLU A 49 8.68 -3.74 0.62
C GLU A 49 9.80 -3.14 -0.24
N PRO A 50 9.69 -3.18 -1.59
CA PRO A 50 10.75 -2.68 -2.49
C PRO A 50 11.09 -1.21 -2.28
N MET A 51 10.14 -0.41 -1.78
CA MET A 51 10.33 1.02 -1.58
C MET A 51 11.47 1.35 -0.62
N VAL A 52 11.68 0.56 0.42
CA VAL A 52 12.80 0.80 1.36
C VAL A 52 14.15 0.64 0.66
N VAL A 53 14.27 -0.38 -0.19
CA VAL A 53 15.46 -0.66 -0.98
C VAL A 53 15.71 0.48 -1.97
N ASN A 54 14.67 0.85 -2.71
CA ASN A 54 14.72 1.87 -3.74
C ASN A 54 15.03 3.25 -3.16
N ALA A 55 14.39 3.62 -2.04
CA ALA A 55 14.64 4.89 -1.37
C ALA A 55 16.06 4.98 -0.80
N LEU A 56 16.56 3.94 -0.13
CA LEU A 56 17.94 3.92 0.38
C LEU A 56 18.96 3.97 -0.76
N ASN A 57 18.73 3.25 -1.85
CA ASN A 57 19.62 3.29 -3.02
C ASN A 57 19.64 4.65 -3.72
N TYR A 58 18.50 5.35 -3.78
CA TYR A 58 18.44 6.72 -4.28
C TYR A 58 19.22 7.66 -3.34
N ALA A 59 18.96 7.57 -2.04
CA ALA A 59 19.61 8.41 -1.02
C ALA A 59 21.13 8.22 -0.97
N LYS A 60 21.66 7.03 -1.28
CA LYS A 60 23.11 6.79 -1.39
C LYS A 60 23.80 7.63 -2.47
N LYS A 61 23.09 7.95 -3.55
CA LYS A 61 23.61 8.69 -4.70
C LYS A 61 23.27 10.17 -4.65
N HIS A 62 22.41 10.55 -3.72
CA HIS A 62 21.88 11.89 -3.53
C HIS A 62 21.97 12.21 -2.02
N SER A 63 20.94 12.82 -1.44
CA SER A 63 20.82 13.03 0.02
C SER A 63 19.53 12.42 0.57
N VAL A 64 19.50 12.16 1.87
CA VAL A 64 18.28 11.74 2.58
C VAL A 64 17.18 12.80 2.46
N ASP A 65 17.52 14.08 2.60
CA ASP A 65 16.56 15.18 2.57
C ASP A 65 15.92 15.35 1.19
N GLU A 66 16.71 15.28 0.12
CA GLU A 66 16.19 15.28 -1.26
C GLU A 66 15.26 14.08 -1.49
N THR A 67 15.64 12.90 -1.00
CA THR A 67 14.83 11.68 -1.13
C THR A 67 13.48 11.84 -0.44
N LEU A 68 13.46 12.36 0.79
CA LEU A 68 12.24 12.61 1.55
C LEU A 68 11.35 13.66 0.88
N LYS A 69 11.96 14.74 0.36
CA LYS A 69 11.24 15.78 -0.40
C LYS A 69 10.56 15.19 -1.63
N LEU A 70 11.28 14.38 -2.41
CA LEU A 70 10.75 13.75 -3.61
C LEU A 70 9.63 12.75 -3.30
N ILE A 71 9.75 11.95 -2.23
CA ILE A 71 8.67 11.05 -1.80
C ILE A 71 7.40 11.86 -1.45
N LYS A 72 7.54 12.98 -0.74
CA LYS A 72 6.41 13.87 -0.39
C LYS A 72 5.77 14.51 -1.62
N GLU A 73 6.58 14.93 -2.60
CA GLU A 73 6.07 15.45 -3.87
C GLU A 73 5.33 14.38 -4.68
N ASN A 74 5.85 13.16 -4.70
CA ASN A 74 5.19 12.02 -5.34
C ASN A 74 3.84 11.72 -4.67
N GLU A 75 3.81 11.69 -3.33
CA GLU A 75 2.57 11.54 -2.54
C GLU A 75 1.52 12.57 -2.95
N ARG A 76 1.89 13.86 -3.03
CA ARG A 76 0.99 14.93 -3.48
C ARG A 76 0.42 14.66 -4.87
N LYS A 77 1.28 14.29 -5.84
CA LYS A 77 0.88 14.01 -7.24
C LYS A 77 -0.05 12.79 -7.32
N ILE A 78 0.22 11.73 -6.57
CA ILE A 78 -0.62 10.53 -6.51
C ILE A 78 -2.04 10.91 -6.02
N ILE A 79 -2.11 11.70 -4.94
CA ILE A 79 -3.39 12.15 -4.39
C ILE A 79 -4.16 12.99 -5.41
N GLU A 80 -3.50 13.96 -6.06
CA GLU A 80 -4.12 14.81 -7.09
C GLU A 80 -4.63 14.01 -8.29
N ASN A 81 -3.90 12.98 -8.70
CA ASN A 81 -4.36 12.08 -9.75
C ASN A 81 -5.54 11.23 -9.31
N GLY A 82 -5.50 10.67 -8.09
CA GLY A 82 -6.57 9.82 -7.56
C GLY A 82 -7.89 10.55 -7.33
N VAL A 83 -7.84 11.81 -6.86
CA VAL A 83 -9.02 12.65 -6.64
C VAL A 83 -9.88 12.77 -7.91
N LYS A 84 -9.26 12.80 -9.10
CA LYS A 84 -9.96 12.94 -10.39
C LYS A 84 -10.90 11.76 -10.69
N LEU A 85 -10.68 10.59 -10.08
CA LEU A 85 -11.50 9.38 -10.31
C LEU A 85 -12.75 9.31 -9.43
N ILE A 86 -12.77 10.03 -8.31
CA ILE A 86 -13.92 10.05 -7.40
C ILE A 86 -14.99 10.98 -7.99
N LYS A 87 -16.24 10.55 -8.08
CA LYS A 87 -17.36 11.37 -8.60
C LYS A 87 -18.46 11.52 -7.54
N ASN A 88 -19.33 12.51 -7.74
CA ASN A 88 -20.53 12.65 -6.92
C ASN A 88 -21.43 11.43 -7.09
N GLY A 89 -22.03 10.98 -6.00
CA GLY A 89 -22.89 9.80 -5.95
C GLY A 89 -22.15 8.47 -5.87
N PHE A 90 -20.82 8.45 -6.00
CA PHE A 90 -20.07 7.18 -5.98
C PHE A 90 -20.14 6.48 -4.61
N VAL A 91 -20.13 5.16 -4.67
CA VAL A 91 -19.81 4.26 -3.58
C VAL A 91 -18.41 3.69 -3.84
N VAL A 92 -17.45 4.08 -3.01
CA VAL A 92 -16.05 3.64 -3.13
C VAL A 92 -15.82 2.43 -2.24
N TYR A 93 -15.29 1.34 -2.79
CA TYR A 93 -14.85 0.19 -2.01
C TYR A 93 -13.34 0.28 -1.73
N THR A 94 -12.91 0.03 -0.50
CA THR A 94 -11.49 -0.06 -0.13
C THR A 94 -11.22 -1.20 0.84
N HIS A 95 -9.95 -1.58 0.96
CA HIS A 95 -9.49 -2.69 1.80
C HIS A 95 -8.15 -2.35 2.45
N CYS A 96 -7.96 -2.81 3.69
CA CYS A 96 -6.83 -2.46 4.57
C CYS A 96 -6.78 -0.97 4.94
N HIS A 97 -5.65 -0.54 5.50
CA HIS A 97 -5.27 0.86 5.68
C HIS A 97 -4.15 1.22 4.71
N SER A 98 -4.43 2.18 3.83
CA SER A 98 -3.45 2.79 2.94
C SER A 98 -3.56 4.31 3.10
N SER A 99 -2.49 4.93 3.61
CA SER A 99 -2.43 6.38 3.79
C SER A 99 -2.66 7.16 2.49
N THR A 100 -2.20 6.60 1.37
CA THR A 100 -2.42 7.18 0.04
C THR A 100 -3.91 7.15 -0.33
N VAL A 101 -4.60 6.04 -0.09
CA VAL A 101 -6.03 5.90 -0.40
C VAL A 101 -6.87 6.79 0.50
N THR A 102 -6.63 6.77 1.82
CA THR A 102 -7.37 7.64 2.74
C THR A 102 -7.14 9.12 2.41
N SER A 103 -5.91 9.51 2.04
CA SER A 103 -5.61 10.88 1.59
C SER A 103 -6.33 11.27 0.30
N ILE A 104 -6.46 10.35 -0.67
CA ILE A 104 -7.26 10.59 -1.90
C ILE A 104 -8.72 10.86 -1.54
N LEU A 105 -9.32 10.01 -0.72
CA LEU A 105 -10.74 10.12 -0.34
C LEU A 105 -11.00 11.38 0.49
N ILE A 106 -10.16 11.66 1.48
CA ILE A 106 -10.26 12.87 2.31
C ILE A 106 -10.08 14.13 1.46
N LYS A 107 -9.11 14.17 0.55
CA LYS A 107 -8.93 15.34 -0.33
C LYS A 107 -10.09 15.50 -1.33
N ALA A 108 -10.64 14.40 -1.85
CA ALA A 108 -11.83 14.44 -2.69
C ALA A 108 -13.03 15.01 -1.94
N HIS A 109 -13.24 14.60 -0.68
CA HIS A 109 -14.31 15.12 0.17
C HIS A 109 -14.12 16.61 0.49
N LYS A 110 -12.89 17.03 0.82
CA LYS A 110 -12.55 18.45 1.05
C LYS A 110 -12.79 19.33 -0.18
N PHE A 111 -12.74 18.78 -1.39
CA PHE A 111 -13.14 19.46 -2.62
C PHE A 111 -14.65 19.42 -2.91
N GLY A 112 -15.47 19.08 -1.92
CA GLY A 112 -16.93 19.12 -2.01
C GLY A 112 -17.56 17.89 -2.70
N LYS A 113 -16.78 16.84 -3.00
CA LYS A 113 -17.34 15.62 -3.59
C LYS A 113 -18.18 14.86 -2.56
N LYS A 114 -19.41 14.51 -2.95
CA LYS A 114 -20.36 13.74 -2.15
C LYS A 114 -20.33 12.28 -2.59
N PHE A 115 -19.77 11.42 -1.76
CA PHE A 115 -19.65 9.98 -2.01
C PHE A 115 -19.70 9.23 -0.67
N SER A 116 -19.82 7.90 -0.72
CA SER A 116 -19.74 7.04 0.45
C SER A 116 -18.68 5.97 0.28
N VAL A 117 -18.26 5.34 1.37
CA VAL A 117 -17.18 4.34 1.36
C VAL A 117 -17.63 3.05 2.04
N PHE A 118 -17.43 1.93 1.36
CA PHE A 118 -17.34 0.62 2.00
C PHE A 118 -15.87 0.32 2.30
N ASN A 119 -15.57 -0.10 3.53
CA ASN A 119 -14.26 -0.63 3.86
C ASN A 119 -14.39 -1.95 4.62
N THR A 120 -13.53 -2.90 4.32
CA THR A 120 -13.43 -4.14 5.10
C THR A 120 -12.72 -3.91 6.43
N GLU A 121 -12.94 -4.76 7.44
CA GLU A 121 -12.22 -4.71 8.71
C GLU A 121 -10.76 -5.15 8.62
N THR A 122 -10.42 -6.06 7.69
CA THR A 122 -9.05 -6.54 7.39
C THR A 122 -8.44 -7.40 8.50
N ARG A 123 -8.89 -8.65 8.62
CA ARG A 123 -8.24 -9.65 9.48
C ARG A 123 -6.79 -9.93 9.04
N PRO A 124 -5.94 -10.42 9.96
CA PRO A 124 -6.23 -10.64 11.38
C PRO A 124 -6.12 -9.39 12.27
N LEU A 125 -5.43 -8.34 11.80
CA LEU A 125 -5.07 -7.18 12.64
C LEU A 125 -6.07 -6.02 12.63
N PHE A 126 -7.16 -6.14 11.89
CA PHE A 126 -8.25 -5.18 11.82
C PHE A 126 -7.81 -3.78 11.35
N GLN A 127 -6.85 -3.67 10.42
CA GLN A 127 -6.36 -2.37 9.93
C GLN A 127 -7.47 -1.51 9.34
N GLY A 128 -8.53 -2.11 8.79
CA GLY A 128 -9.69 -1.42 8.27
C GLY A 128 -10.43 -0.57 9.30
N ARG A 129 -10.33 -0.89 10.60
CA ARG A 129 -10.91 -0.06 11.67
C ARG A 129 -10.25 1.32 11.69
N LYS A 130 -8.94 1.39 11.46
CA LYS A 130 -8.22 2.68 11.35
C LYS A 130 -8.72 3.48 10.14
N THR A 131 -8.91 2.83 9.00
CA THR A 131 -9.49 3.44 7.80
C THR A 131 -10.88 4.02 8.08
N ALA A 132 -11.76 3.23 8.70
CA ALA A 132 -13.11 3.66 9.05
C ALA A 132 -13.11 4.89 9.96
N ILE A 133 -12.27 4.88 11.01
CA ILE A 133 -12.13 5.99 11.96
C ILE A 133 -11.61 7.26 11.25
N GLU A 134 -10.57 7.15 10.42
CA GLU A 134 -10.01 8.31 9.69
C GLU A 134 -11.03 8.95 8.75
N LEU A 135 -11.78 8.13 7.99
CA LEU A 135 -12.77 8.62 7.04
C LEU A 135 -14.00 9.21 7.75
N ALA A 136 -14.49 8.56 8.82
CA ALA A 136 -15.61 9.06 9.61
C ALA A 136 -15.26 10.40 10.29
N LYS A 137 -14.07 10.53 10.88
CA LYS A 137 -13.58 11.80 11.45
C LYS A 137 -13.46 12.91 10.41
N ALA A 138 -13.22 12.56 9.15
CA ALA A 138 -13.18 13.51 8.05
C ALA A 138 -14.57 13.88 7.48
N GLY A 139 -15.66 13.34 8.03
CA GLY A 139 -17.03 13.63 7.58
C GLY A 139 -17.55 12.77 6.41
N ILE A 140 -16.81 11.71 6.04
CA ILE A 140 -17.20 10.83 4.92
C ILE A 140 -18.11 9.72 5.42
N LYS A 141 -19.29 9.56 4.80
CA LYS A 141 -20.21 8.45 5.08
C LYS A 141 -19.51 7.12 4.81
N THR A 142 -19.19 6.39 5.88
CA THR A 142 -18.36 5.19 5.83
C THR A 142 -19.10 4.01 6.46
N THR A 143 -19.12 2.87 5.77
CA THR A 143 -19.68 1.62 6.27
C THR A 143 -18.57 0.57 6.32
N MET A 144 -18.22 0.13 7.53
CA MET A 144 -17.26 -0.95 7.72
C MET A 144 -17.98 -2.30 7.66
N ILE A 145 -17.37 -3.26 6.98
CA ILE A 145 -17.89 -4.62 6.81
C ILE A 145 -16.84 -5.66 7.23
N VAL A 146 -17.26 -6.87 7.55
CA VAL A 146 -16.36 -8.01 7.63
C VAL A 146 -15.80 -8.36 6.25
N ASP A 147 -14.62 -8.98 6.20
CA ASP A 147 -13.93 -9.30 4.94
C ASP A 147 -14.79 -10.15 4.00
N ASP A 148 -15.54 -11.13 4.53
CA ASP A 148 -16.38 -12.06 3.77
C ASP A 148 -17.63 -11.41 3.16
N ALA A 149 -18.03 -10.23 3.64
CA ALA A 149 -19.18 -9.49 3.09
C ALA A 149 -18.85 -8.76 1.77
N VAL A 150 -17.64 -8.95 1.23
CA VAL A 150 -17.17 -8.35 -0.03
C VAL A 150 -18.15 -8.54 -1.18
N TYR A 151 -18.73 -9.74 -1.32
CA TYR A 151 -19.66 -10.08 -2.39
C TYR A 151 -20.92 -9.20 -2.38
N ILE A 152 -21.43 -8.90 -1.18
CA ILE A 152 -22.62 -8.07 -1.01
C ILE A 152 -22.28 -6.59 -1.25
N ALA A 153 -21.14 -6.14 -0.75
CA ALA A 153 -20.75 -4.74 -0.82
C ALA A 153 -20.30 -4.30 -2.22
N LEU A 154 -19.56 -5.13 -2.96
CA LEU A 154 -19.09 -4.78 -4.30
C LEU A 154 -20.22 -4.64 -5.33
N LYS A 155 -21.35 -5.33 -5.17
CA LYS A 155 -22.55 -5.11 -6.00
C LYS A 155 -23.07 -3.68 -5.95
N LYS A 156 -22.76 -2.95 -4.88
CA LYS A 156 -23.18 -1.57 -4.66
C LYS A 156 -22.08 -0.56 -4.94
N ALA A 157 -20.87 -1.01 -5.29
CA ALA A 157 -19.71 -0.15 -5.48
C ALA A 157 -19.58 0.34 -6.92
N ASP A 158 -19.19 1.60 -7.10
CA ASP A 158 -18.90 2.20 -8.41
C ASP A 158 -17.42 2.13 -8.77
N ILE A 159 -16.56 2.03 -7.76
CA ILE A 159 -15.11 1.98 -7.92
C ILE A 159 -14.48 1.25 -6.74
N MET A 160 -13.46 0.43 -7.01
CA MET A 160 -12.61 -0.15 -5.99
C MET A 160 -11.26 0.56 -5.99
N LEU A 161 -10.83 1.06 -4.84
CA LEU A 161 -9.57 1.78 -4.66
C LEU A 161 -8.77 1.14 -3.52
N ILE A 162 -7.61 0.56 -3.85
CA ILE A 162 -6.72 -0.10 -2.89
C ILE A 162 -5.29 0.44 -2.97
N GLY A 163 -4.50 0.19 -1.93
CA GLY A 163 -3.06 0.43 -1.93
C GLY A 163 -2.27 -0.68 -2.63
N ALA A 164 -0.95 -0.57 -2.56
CA ALA A 164 -0.03 -1.66 -2.82
C ALA A 164 1.21 -1.53 -1.92
N ASP A 165 1.81 -2.67 -1.59
CA ASP A 165 3.09 -2.79 -0.88
C ASP A 165 4.24 -3.01 -1.86
N ALA A 166 3.96 -3.69 -2.98
CA ALA A 166 4.88 -3.83 -4.11
C ALA A 166 4.14 -3.79 -5.45
N LEU A 167 4.78 -3.25 -6.48
CA LEU A 167 4.34 -3.35 -7.87
C LEU A 167 5.32 -4.25 -8.63
N MET A 168 4.83 -5.23 -9.37
CA MET A 168 5.66 -6.09 -10.22
C MET A 168 5.19 -6.01 -11.67
N GLN A 169 5.75 -6.83 -12.56
CA GLN A 169 5.43 -6.77 -13.99
C GLN A 169 3.98 -7.16 -14.33
N LYS A 170 3.43 -8.16 -13.63
CA LYS A 170 2.11 -8.75 -13.93
C LYS A 170 1.10 -8.64 -12.79
N THR A 171 1.56 -8.33 -11.59
CA THR A 171 0.74 -8.27 -10.38
C THR A 171 1.25 -7.17 -9.45
N ALA A 172 0.39 -6.70 -8.55
CA ALA A 172 0.83 -5.99 -7.36
C ALA A 172 0.81 -6.96 -6.15
N LEU A 173 1.59 -6.67 -5.11
CA LEU A 173 1.32 -7.23 -3.78
C LEU A 173 0.59 -6.20 -2.95
N ASN A 174 -0.46 -6.64 -2.26
CA ASN A 174 -1.17 -5.86 -1.25
C ASN A 174 -1.67 -6.82 -0.15
N LYS A 175 -2.28 -6.27 0.90
CA LYS A 175 -2.87 -7.02 2.02
C LYS A 175 -3.71 -8.23 1.56
N ILE A 176 -3.56 -9.36 2.26
CA ILE A 176 -4.37 -10.57 2.05
C ILE A 176 -5.87 -10.23 1.97
N GLY A 177 -6.58 -10.76 0.98
CA GLY A 177 -7.95 -10.40 0.60
C GLY A 177 -8.03 -9.54 -0.66
N SER A 178 -7.02 -8.71 -0.94
CA SER A 178 -7.01 -7.79 -2.09
C SER A 178 -7.19 -8.45 -3.46
N GLY A 179 -6.57 -9.63 -3.67
CA GLY A 179 -6.63 -10.38 -4.92
C GLY A 179 -8.03 -10.94 -5.15
N LEU A 180 -8.60 -11.58 -4.12
CA LEU A 180 -9.98 -12.08 -4.12
C LEU A 180 -10.98 -10.94 -4.39
N PHE A 181 -10.79 -9.80 -3.72
CA PHE A 181 -11.71 -8.67 -3.85
C PHE A 181 -11.60 -7.98 -5.21
N ALA A 182 -10.39 -7.91 -5.79
CA ALA A 182 -10.21 -7.39 -7.14
C ALA A 182 -10.85 -8.31 -8.19
N GLU A 183 -10.78 -9.62 -8.01
CA GLU A 183 -11.45 -10.59 -8.87
C GLU A 183 -12.98 -10.45 -8.80
N GLU A 184 -13.53 -10.31 -7.59
CA GLU A 184 -14.97 -10.10 -7.41
C GLU A 184 -15.42 -8.76 -8.01
N ALA A 185 -14.64 -7.70 -7.82
CA ALA A 185 -14.91 -6.41 -8.43
C ALA A 185 -14.94 -6.52 -9.96
N PHE A 186 -14.01 -7.27 -10.54
CA PHE A 186 -13.99 -7.56 -11.98
C PHE A 186 -15.25 -8.29 -12.44
N ARG A 187 -15.71 -9.32 -11.70
CA ARG A 187 -16.98 -10.03 -12.00
C ARG A 187 -18.19 -9.10 -11.98
N HIS A 188 -18.22 -8.13 -11.06
CA HIS A 188 -19.27 -7.11 -10.98
C HIS A 188 -19.05 -5.89 -11.89
N LYS A 189 -18.04 -5.91 -12.77
CA LYS A 189 -17.68 -4.80 -13.66
C LYS A 189 -17.32 -3.51 -12.90
N VAL A 190 -16.95 -3.62 -11.63
CA VAL A 190 -16.45 -2.52 -10.80
C VAL A 190 -14.99 -2.27 -11.15
N PRO A 191 -14.61 -1.07 -11.61
CA PRO A 191 -13.24 -0.77 -11.99
C PRO A 191 -12.32 -0.72 -10.77
N VAL A 192 -11.28 -1.58 -10.77
CA VAL A 192 -10.26 -1.61 -9.72
C VAL A 192 -9.10 -0.69 -10.04
N TYR A 193 -8.75 0.19 -9.10
CA TYR A 193 -7.57 1.05 -9.16
C TYR A 193 -6.64 0.80 -7.98
N ILE A 194 -5.34 0.75 -8.28
CA ILE A 194 -4.28 0.68 -7.27
C ILE A 194 -3.64 2.06 -7.12
N ALA A 195 -3.69 2.65 -5.93
CA ALA A 195 -2.97 3.87 -5.61
C ALA A 195 -1.61 3.54 -4.97
N SER A 196 -0.52 3.84 -5.67
CA SER A 196 0.83 3.51 -5.21
C SER A 196 1.88 4.44 -5.80
N ASN A 197 2.90 4.74 -5.00
CA ASN A 197 4.14 5.32 -5.49
C ASN A 197 4.84 4.33 -6.45
N SER A 198 5.35 4.81 -7.59
CA SER A 198 6.02 3.93 -8.54
C SER A 198 7.34 3.36 -8.00
N TRP A 199 7.91 3.97 -6.94
CA TRP A 199 9.08 3.46 -6.23
C TRP A 199 8.81 2.17 -5.46
N LYS A 200 7.56 1.71 -5.36
CA LYS A 200 7.25 0.37 -4.87
C LYS A 200 7.48 -0.71 -5.93
N PHE A 201 7.94 -0.35 -7.14
CA PHE A 201 8.19 -1.30 -8.20
C PHE A 201 9.41 -2.20 -7.92
N SER A 202 9.23 -3.49 -8.22
CA SER A 202 10.29 -4.50 -8.23
C SER A 202 10.27 -5.27 -9.55
N LYS A 203 11.44 -5.42 -10.16
CA LYS A 203 11.62 -6.34 -11.30
C LYS A 203 11.57 -7.81 -10.89
N LYS A 204 12.00 -8.11 -9.66
CA LYS A 204 12.05 -9.45 -9.09
C LYS A 204 10.72 -9.78 -8.42
N SER A 205 10.39 -11.06 -8.33
CA SER A 205 9.29 -11.49 -7.48
C SER A 205 9.55 -11.11 -6.02
N VAL A 206 8.52 -10.64 -5.36
CA VAL A 206 8.56 -10.32 -3.93
C VAL A 206 7.94 -11.51 -3.20
N LYS A 207 8.67 -12.07 -2.23
CA LYS A 207 8.17 -13.20 -1.43
C LYS A 207 7.02 -12.72 -0.54
N ILE A 208 6.00 -13.54 -0.35
CA ILE A 208 4.92 -13.25 0.59
C ILE A 208 5.44 -13.45 2.01
N GLU A 209 5.19 -12.47 2.89
CA GLU A 209 5.52 -12.54 4.30
C GLU A 209 4.52 -13.47 5.02
N GLU A 210 5.02 -14.52 5.65
CA GLU A 210 4.26 -15.31 6.63
C GLU A 210 4.51 -14.71 8.01
N ARG A 211 3.44 -14.28 8.67
CA ARG A 211 3.49 -13.66 10.01
C ARG A 211 3.20 -14.67 11.10
N ASN A 212 3.32 -14.21 12.34
CA ASN A 212 3.08 -15.04 13.52
C ASN A 212 1.63 -15.56 13.51
N GLU A 213 1.47 -16.87 13.69
CA GLU A 213 0.18 -17.54 13.80
C GLU A 213 -0.71 -17.00 14.94
N LYS A 214 -0.08 -16.51 16.02
CA LYS A 214 -0.76 -15.92 17.18
C LYS A 214 -1.63 -14.70 16.84
N GLU A 215 -1.35 -14.02 15.73
CA GLU A 215 -2.22 -12.93 15.25
C GLU A 215 -3.59 -13.45 14.80
N VAL A 216 -3.64 -14.69 14.30
CA VAL A 216 -4.86 -15.36 13.85
C VAL A 216 -5.49 -16.14 14.99
N PHE A 217 -4.69 -16.95 15.69
CA PHE A 217 -5.12 -17.87 16.73
C PHE A 217 -4.00 -18.05 17.78
N ASP A 218 -4.23 -17.59 19.01
CA ASP A 218 -3.23 -17.60 20.11
C ASP A 218 -3.32 -18.84 21.00
N GLU A 219 -3.62 -20.00 20.40
CA GLU A 219 -3.55 -21.28 21.08
C GLU A 219 -2.70 -22.26 20.27
N ARG A 220 -1.91 -23.08 20.97
CA ARG A 220 -1.06 -24.10 20.36
C ARG A 220 -1.69 -25.46 20.51
N LEU A 221 -2.23 -26.00 19.42
CA LEU A 221 -2.76 -27.35 19.36
C LEU A 221 -1.80 -28.20 18.50
N LYS A 222 -1.32 -29.34 19.02
CA LYS A 222 -0.24 -30.14 18.41
C LYS A 222 -0.46 -30.51 16.93
N ILE A 223 -1.71 -30.71 16.51
CA ILE A 223 -2.08 -31.15 15.16
C ILE A 223 -2.45 -29.96 14.26
N LEU A 224 -2.83 -28.82 14.82
CA LEU A 224 -3.27 -27.64 14.06
C LEU A 224 -2.06 -26.85 13.56
N LYS A 225 -1.98 -26.65 12.25
CA LYS A 225 -1.02 -25.73 11.63
C LYS A 225 -1.74 -24.49 11.14
N VAL A 226 -1.43 -23.35 11.75
CA VAL A 226 -1.98 -22.05 11.35
C VAL A 226 -1.02 -21.38 10.36
N ARG A 227 -1.57 -20.80 9.29
CA ARG A 227 -0.81 -19.95 8.35
C ARG A 227 -1.34 -18.54 8.40
N ASN A 228 -0.47 -17.56 8.23
CA ASN A 228 -0.81 -16.15 8.30
C ASN A 228 -0.05 -15.37 7.21
N PRO A 229 -0.40 -15.58 5.92
CA PRO A 229 0.15 -14.77 4.85
C PRO A 229 -0.34 -13.33 4.99
N ALA A 230 0.59 -12.39 5.14
CA ALA A 230 0.25 -10.98 5.34
C ALA A 230 -0.19 -10.25 4.06
N PHE A 231 0.16 -10.81 2.91
CA PHE A 231 -0.03 -10.22 1.59
C PHE A 231 -0.40 -11.31 0.59
N GLU A 232 -0.93 -10.88 -0.56
CA GLU A 232 -1.12 -11.74 -1.72
C GLU A 232 -0.92 -10.96 -3.01
N ALA A 233 -0.85 -11.69 -4.13
CA ALA A 233 -0.76 -11.10 -5.45
C ALA A 233 -2.14 -10.68 -5.96
N VAL A 234 -2.23 -9.44 -6.46
CA VAL A 234 -3.38 -8.91 -7.19
C VAL A 234 -3.06 -8.94 -8.69
N PRO A 235 -3.66 -9.85 -9.47
CA PRO A 235 -3.41 -9.94 -10.91
C PRO A 235 -3.86 -8.68 -11.66
N TYR A 236 -2.98 -8.13 -12.50
CA TYR A 236 -3.31 -6.93 -13.27
C TYR A 236 -4.42 -7.11 -14.30
N LYS A 237 -4.80 -8.35 -14.63
CA LYS A 237 -6.00 -8.64 -15.44
C LYS A 237 -7.29 -8.11 -14.80
N PHE A 238 -7.30 -7.95 -13.48
CA PHE A 238 -8.43 -7.40 -12.72
C PHE A 238 -8.30 -5.90 -12.46
N VAL A 239 -7.17 -5.28 -12.81
CA VAL A 239 -6.84 -3.88 -12.46
C VAL A 239 -7.01 -2.98 -13.68
N LYS A 240 -7.90 -2.00 -13.58
CA LYS A 240 -8.16 -1.01 -14.64
C LYS A 240 -7.01 -0.01 -14.77
N GLY A 241 -6.42 0.42 -13.66
CA GLY A 241 -5.34 1.40 -13.67
C GLY A 241 -4.55 1.49 -12.36
N ILE A 242 -3.33 2.00 -12.47
CA ILE A 242 -2.46 2.34 -11.34
C ILE A 242 -2.37 3.86 -11.26
N ILE A 243 -2.74 4.42 -10.11
CA ILE A 243 -2.64 5.84 -9.79
C ILE A 243 -1.27 6.04 -9.15
N CYS A 244 -0.38 6.73 -9.86
CA CYS A 244 0.96 7.07 -9.38
C CYS A 244 1.29 8.55 -9.65
N GLU A 245 2.49 8.97 -9.24
CA GLU A 245 3.03 10.32 -9.49
C GLU A 245 3.25 10.60 -10.98
N LEU A 246 3.33 9.55 -11.81
CA LEU A 246 3.48 9.62 -13.27
C LEU A 246 2.13 9.68 -14.01
N GLY A 247 1.01 9.78 -13.26
CA GLY A 247 -0.35 9.79 -13.79
C GLY A 247 -1.15 8.54 -13.43
N ILE A 248 -2.33 8.42 -14.04
CA ILE A 248 -3.14 7.20 -14.01
C ILE A 248 -2.75 6.39 -15.25
N ILE A 249 -2.10 5.25 -15.04
CA ILE A 249 -1.52 4.44 -16.11
C ILE A 249 -2.12 3.04 -16.14
N LYS A 250 -2.23 2.44 -17.34
CA LYS A 250 -2.62 1.03 -17.44
C LYS A 250 -1.48 0.17 -16.89
N PRO A 251 -1.77 -0.98 -16.24
CA PRO A 251 -0.71 -1.83 -15.70
C PRO A 251 0.34 -2.26 -16.73
N LYS A 252 -0.08 -2.53 -17.98
CA LYS A 252 0.82 -2.87 -19.09
C LYS A 252 1.86 -1.79 -19.42
N ASP A 253 1.57 -0.53 -19.10
CA ASP A 253 2.45 0.62 -19.39
C ASP A 253 3.39 0.94 -18.21
N LEU A 254 3.24 0.27 -17.06
CA LEU A 254 4.00 0.54 -15.84
C LEU A 254 5.51 0.44 -16.08
N ALA A 255 5.98 -0.69 -16.62
CA ALA A 255 7.41 -0.90 -16.87
C ALA A 255 7.99 0.13 -17.85
N LYS A 256 7.23 0.50 -18.89
CA LYS A 256 7.62 1.53 -19.87
C LYS A 256 7.73 2.90 -19.21
N LYS A 257 6.76 3.28 -18.38
CA LYS A 257 6.75 4.55 -17.64
C LYS A 257 7.90 4.62 -16.63
N ILE A 258 8.19 3.52 -15.93
CA ILE A 258 9.35 3.44 -15.02
C ILE A 258 10.65 3.54 -15.79
N LYS A 259 10.83 2.81 -16.90
CA LYS A 259 12.04 2.89 -17.72
C LYS A 259 12.32 4.32 -18.19
N LYS A 260 11.28 5.07 -18.57
CA LYS A 260 11.38 6.46 -19.03
C LYS A 260 11.75 7.44 -17.93
N ASN A 261 11.18 7.31 -16.72
CA ASN A 261 11.31 8.34 -15.67
C ASN A 261 12.29 7.95 -14.55
N TYR A 262 12.48 6.66 -14.30
CA TYR A 262 13.23 6.11 -13.18
C TYR A 262 14.08 4.92 -13.62
N LEU A 263 14.90 5.10 -14.67
CA LEU A 263 15.77 4.03 -15.19
C LEU A 263 16.66 3.41 -14.09
N TRP A 264 17.00 4.17 -13.05
CA TRP A 264 17.77 3.68 -11.91
C TRP A 264 17.03 2.61 -11.08
N LEU A 265 15.68 2.63 -11.00
CA LEU A 265 14.89 1.57 -10.35
C LEU A 265 15.01 0.22 -11.07
N LEU A 266 15.45 0.25 -12.32
CA LEU A 266 15.64 -0.94 -13.15
C LEU A 266 17.07 -1.50 -13.04
N LYS A 267 18.02 -0.76 -12.46
CA LYS A 267 19.44 -1.13 -12.37
C LYS A 267 19.85 -1.59 -10.96
N SER A 268 18.95 -1.47 -9.99
CA SER A 268 19.14 -1.84 -8.57
C SER A 268 18.72 -3.26 -8.23
#